data_AF-A0A3D1EZ74-F1
#
_entry.id   AF-A0A3D1EZ74-F1
#
_cell.length_a   1.000
_cell.length_b   1.000
_cell.length_c   1.000
_cell.angle_alpha   90.00
_cell.angle_beta   90.00
_cell.angle_gamma   90.00
#
_symmetry.space_group_name_H-M   'P 1'
#
loop_
_entity.id
_entity.type
_entity.pdbx_description
1 polymer ?
#
loop_
_entity_poly.entity_id
_entity_poly.type
_entity_poly.pdbx_seq_one_letter_code
_entity_poly.pdbx_strand_id
1 'polypeptide(L)'
;LVVISIISLLISILLPALGAARESARAIKCSGNLRQIGVAEIAYTSEFGDYLPPVRDTATDYTTWDWAIRSYLNISEVNDPSTIIYYCESETIT
;
A
#
# COMPACT_ATOMS: atom_id res chain seq x y z
N LEU A 1 -9.84 -41.51 -18.56
CA LEU A 1 -9.89 -40.47 -19.61
C LEU A 1 -10.89 -39.36 -19.24
N VAL A 2 -12.17 -39.70 -18.99
CA VAL A 2 -13.25 -38.74 -18.64
C VAL A 2 -12.91 -37.76 -17.50
N VAL A 3 -12.27 -38.24 -16.43
CA VAL A 3 -11.98 -37.43 -15.24
C VAL A 3 -11.01 -36.28 -15.55
N ILE A 4 -9.99 -36.54 -16.36
CA ILE A 4 -8.96 -35.54 -16.69
C ILE A 4 -9.59 -34.42 -17.54
N SER A 5 -10.55 -34.76 -18.41
CA SER A 5 -11.29 -33.82 -19.25
C SER A 5 -12.16 -32.84 -18.46
N ILE A 6 -12.74 -33.29 -17.35
CA ILE A 6 -13.59 -32.44 -16.51
C ILE A 6 -12.72 -31.51 -15.64
N ILE A 7 -11.59 -32.01 -15.13
CA ILE A 7 -10.65 -31.20 -14.33
C ILE A 7 -10.09 -30.03 -15.14
N SER A 8 -9.71 -30.23 -16.41
CA SER A 8 -9.17 -29.15 -17.25
C SER A 8 -10.20 -28.07 -17.57
N LEU A 9 -11.46 -28.45 -17.80
CA LEU A 9 -12.56 -27.51 -18.01
C LEU A 9 -12.78 -26.61 -16.79
N LEU A 10 -12.78 -27.19 -15.59
CA LEU A 10 -12.95 -26.44 -14.34
C LEU A 10 -11.79 -25.46 -14.09
N ILE A 11 -10.54 -25.88 -14.32
CA ILE A 11 -9.35 -25.03 -14.14
C ILE A 11 -9.33 -23.87 -15.14
N SER A 12 -9.75 -24.11 -16.38
CA SER A 12 -9.80 -23.08 -17.43
C SER A 12 -10.72 -21.91 -17.09
N ILE A 13 -11.76 -22.14 -16.28
CA ILE A 13 -12.69 -21.10 -15.83
C ILE A 13 -12.16 -20.42 -14.55
N LEU A 14 -11.45 -21.15 -13.69
CA LEU A 14 -10.90 -20.62 -12.43
C LEU A 14 -9.70 -19.69 -12.63
N LEU A 15 -8.80 -19.98 -13.58
CA LEU A 15 -7.59 -19.20 -13.82
C LEU A 15 -7.85 -17.71 -14.12
N PRO A 16 -8.76 -17.34 -15.06
CA PRO A 16 -9.05 -15.93 -15.32
C PRO A 16 -9.73 -15.24 -14.14
N ALA A 17 -10.59 -15.95 -13.40
CA ALA A 17 -11.22 -15.41 -12.19
C ALA A 17 -10.20 -15.13 -11.06
N LEU A 18 -9.17 -15.97 -10.94
CA LEU A 18 -8.12 -15.80 -9.94
C LEU A 18 -7.23 -14.58 -10.22
N GLY A 19 -7.04 -14.22 -11.48
CA GLY A 19 -6.34 -12.99 -11.88
C GLY A 19 -7.07 -11.74 -11.39
N ALA A 20 -8.37 -11.62 -11.68
CA ALA A 20 -9.19 -10.51 -11.24
C ALA A 20 -9.33 -10.40 -9.71
N ALA A 21 -9.40 -11.55 -9.02
CA ALA A 21 -9.45 -11.59 -7.56
C ALA A 21 -8.14 -11.11 -6.92
N ARG A 22 -6.98 -11.48 -7.49
CA ARG A 22 -5.67 -10.99 -7.03
C ARG A 22 -5.54 -9.49 -7.20
N GLU A 23 -6.01 -8.96 -8.32
CA GLU A 23 -5.97 -7.52 -8.58
C GLU A 23 -6.87 -6.75 -7.62
N SER A 24 -8.08 -7.25 -7.38
CA SER A 24 -8.98 -6.67 -6.38
C SER A 24 -8.37 -6.70 -4.97
N ALA A 25 -7.68 -7.79 -4.60
CA ALA A 25 -7.00 -7.89 -3.31
C ALA A 25 -5.83 -6.89 -3.18
N ARG A 26 -5.08 -6.65 -4.25
CA ARG A 26 -4.02 -5.61 -4.29
C ARG A 26 -4.62 -4.21 -4.13
N ALA A 27 -5.70 -3.91 -4.84
CA ALA A 27 -6.41 -2.64 -4.72
C ALA A 27 -6.92 -2.40 -3.29
N ILE A 28 -7.51 -3.42 -2.66
CA ILE A 28 -7.95 -3.34 -1.26
C ILE A 28 -6.78 -3.06 -0.33
N LYS A 29 -5.66 -3.79 -0.49
CA LYS A 29 -4.45 -3.56 0.31
C LYS A 29 -3.94 -2.13 0.18
N CYS A 30 -3.86 -1.63 -1.06
CA CYS A 30 -3.41 -0.28 -1.34
C CYS A 30 -4.34 0.80 -0.75
N SER A 31 -5.66 0.64 -0.89
CA SER A 31 -6.62 1.54 -0.27
C SER A 31 -6.51 1.56 1.27
N GLY A 32 -6.23 0.39 1.89
CA GLY A 32 -5.99 0.27 3.32
C GLY A 32 -4.69 0.96 3.76
N ASN A 33 -3.64 0.90 2.94
CA ASN A 33 -2.38 1.61 3.18
C ASN A 33 -2.58 3.13 3.11
N LEU A 34 -3.25 3.63 2.08
CA LEU A 34 -3.57 5.06 1.94
C LEU A 34 -4.40 5.57 3.12
N ARG A 35 -5.36 4.76 3.58
CA ARG A 35 -6.14 5.10 4.78
C ARG A 35 -5.27 5.20 6.03
N GLN A 36 -4.29 4.32 6.20
CA GLN A 36 -3.35 4.39 7.33
C GLN A 36 -2.50 5.67 7.28
N ILE A 37 -2.02 6.06 6.10
CA ILE A 37 -1.28 7.33 5.92
C ILE A 37 -2.17 8.52 6.27
N GLY A 38 -3.39 8.59 5.76
CA GLY A 38 -4.30 9.69 6.06
C GLY A 38 -4.66 9.79 7.55
N VAL A 39 -4.80 8.66 8.25
CA VAL A 39 -4.99 8.65 9.70
C VAL A 39 -3.74 9.17 10.43
N ALA A 40 -2.54 8.82 9.97
CA ALA A 40 -1.29 9.31 10.54
C ALA A 40 -1.11 10.83 10.32
N GLU A 41 -1.48 11.36 9.15
CA GLU A 41 -1.48 12.79 8.89
C GLU A 41 -2.48 13.54 9.79
N ILE A 42 -3.69 13.01 9.96
CA ILE A 42 -4.69 13.59 10.87
C ILE A 42 -4.16 13.59 12.31
N ALA A 43 -3.55 12.49 12.75
CA ALA A 43 -2.93 12.41 14.08
C ALA A 43 -1.84 13.48 14.26
N TYR A 44 -0.99 13.69 13.25
CA TYR A 44 0.01 14.77 13.24
C TYR A 44 -0.66 16.15 13.37
N THR A 45 -1.66 16.46 12.53
CA THR A 45 -2.35 17.76 12.56
C THR A 45 -2.98 18.05 13.92
N SER A 46 -3.51 17.02 14.60
CA SER A 46 -4.08 17.14 15.94
C SER A 46 -3.07 17.54 17.02
N GLU A 47 -1.80 17.15 16.86
CA GLU A 47 -0.73 17.45 17.84
C GLU A 47 0.00 18.75 17.53
N PHE A 48 0.11 19.12 16.25
CA PHE A 48 0.85 20.30 15.79
C PHE A 48 -0.03 21.52 15.52
N GLY A 49 -1.31 21.52 15.90
CA GLY A 49 -2.19 22.69 15.81
C GLY A 49 -2.70 22.97 14.40
N ASP A 50 -3.19 21.92 13.72
CA ASP A 50 -3.71 21.92 12.34
C ASP A 50 -2.67 22.24 11.25
N TYR A 51 -1.39 22.22 11.60
CA TYR A 51 -0.30 22.30 10.63
C TYR A 51 -0.05 20.94 9.97
N LEU A 52 0.06 20.94 8.65
CA LEU A 52 0.47 19.77 7.88
C LEU A 52 1.97 19.52 8.04
N PRO A 53 2.41 18.26 7.93
CA PRO A 53 3.83 17.93 7.99
C PRO A 53 4.58 18.62 6.83
N PRO A 54 5.78 19.17 7.08
CA PRO A 54 6.55 19.86 6.06
C PRO A 54 6.96 18.88 4.95
N VAL A 55 6.87 19.30 3.69
CA VAL A 55 7.25 18.44 2.55
C VAL A 55 8.77 18.36 2.42
N ARG A 56 9.48 19.45 2.71
CA ARG A 56 10.91 19.59 2.46
C ARG A 56 11.55 20.47 3.51
N ASP A 57 12.68 20.04 4.04
CA ASP A 57 13.53 20.88 4.87
C ASP A 57 14.56 21.60 3.99
N THR A 58 14.52 22.92 4.00
CA THR A 58 15.46 23.78 3.24
C THR A 58 16.90 23.68 3.73
N ALA A 59 17.15 23.17 4.93
CA ALA A 59 18.49 23.02 5.49
C ALA A 59 19.21 21.74 5.02
N THR A 60 18.45 20.67 4.73
CA THR A 60 19.02 19.34 4.46
C THR A 60 18.59 18.73 3.12
N ASP A 61 17.68 19.37 2.40
CA ASP A 61 17.13 18.94 1.09
C ASP A 61 16.40 17.57 1.12
N TYR A 62 16.16 16.98 2.30
CA TYR A 62 15.42 15.73 2.45
C TYR A 62 13.89 15.95 2.42
N THR A 63 13.17 14.93 1.94
CA THR A 63 11.71 14.84 2.15
C THR A 63 11.45 14.69 3.64
N THR A 64 10.59 15.55 4.17
CA THR A 64 10.39 15.61 5.62
C THR A 64 9.04 15.09 6.11
N TRP A 65 8.09 15.00 5.19
CA TRP A 65 6.75 14.59 5.51
C TRP A 65 6.71 13.15 6.01
N ASP A 66 7.47 12.25 5.36
CA ASP A 66 7.52 10.84 5.70
C ASP A 66 8.11 10.64 7.10
N TRP A 67 9.19 11.33 7.46
CA TRP A 67 9.75 11.19 8.81
C TRP A 67 8.82 11.73 9.89
N ALA A 68 8.09 12.80 9.60
CA ALA A 68 7.18 13.42 10.55
C ALA A 68 6.02 12.48 10.92
N ILE A 69 5.56 11.66 9.97
CA ILE A 69 4.45 10.72 10.17
C ILE A 69 4.89 9.30 10.57
N ARG A 70 6.19 8.96 10.45
CA ARG A 70 6.74 7.62 10.74
C ARG A 70 6.48 7.15 12.17
N SER A 71 6.49 8.06 13.14
CA SER A 71 6.17 7.76 14.54
C SER A 71 4.74 7.21 14.69
N TYR A 72 3.78 7.75 13.95
CA TYR A 72 2.39 7.29 13.97
C TYR A 72 2.18 6.00 13.16
N LEU A 73 3.02 5.76 12.16
CA LEU A 73 2.98 4.56 11.32
C LEU A 73 3.77 3.36 11.90
N ASN A 74 4.37 3.48 13.09
CA ASN A 74 5.22 2.45 13.71
C ASN A 74 6.33 1.94 12.77
N ILE A 75 6.97 2.85 12.02
CA ILE A 75 8.05 2.51 11.07
C ILE A 75 9.40 2.77 11.73
N SER A 76 10.06 1.72 12.21
CA SER A 76 11.28 1.81 13.02
C SER A 76 12.57 2.05 12.24
N GLU A 77 12.69 1.63 10.98
CA GLU A 77 13.94 1.71 10.22
C GLU A 77 13.74 2.05 8.73
N VAL A 78 14.74 2.69 8.10
CA VAL A 78 14.73 3.07 6.67
C VAL A 78 14.74 1.84 5.74
N ASN A 79 15.17 0.68 6.25
CA ASN A 79 15.12 -0.60 5.55
C ASN A 79 13.90 -1.46 5.93
N ASP A 80 12.93 -0.90 6.66
CA ASP A 80 11.75 -1.68 7.03
C ASP A 80 10.82 -1.90 5.81
N PRO A 81 10.24 -3.10 5.68
CA PRO A 81 9.24 -3.42 4.66
C PRO A 81 7.95 -2.59 4.79
N SER A 82 7.80 -1.78 5.84
CA SER A 82 6.71 -0.81 5.97
C SER A 82 6.85 0.39 5.03
N THR A 83 8.01 0.60 4.38
CA THR A 83 8.13 1.55 3.25
C THR A 83 7.27 1.11 2.05
N ILE A 84 6.88 -0.18 1.99
CA ILE A 84 5.92 -0.71 1.01
C ILE A 84 4.53 -0.08 1.19
N ILE A 85 4.21 0.53 2.34
CA ILE A 85 2.93 1.24 2.55
C ILE A 85 2.78 2.41 1.57
N TYR A 86 3.88 3.07 1.20
CA TYR A 86 3.88 4.19 0.24
C TYR A 86 3.78 3.74 -1.22
N TYR A 87 4.02 2.45 -1.50
CA TYR A 87 3.97 1.91 -2.85
C TYR A 87 2.68 1.12 -3.05
N CYS A 88 1.85 1.63 -3.95
CA CYS A 88 0.76 0.86 -4.52
C CYS A 88 1.30 0.15 -5.75
N GLU A 89 1.51 -1.16 -5.66
CA GLU A 89 1.89 -1.96 -6.82
C GLU A 89 0.65 -2.20 -7.70
N SER A 90 0.24 -1.16 -8.42
CA SER A 90 -0.91 -1.19 -9.33
C SER A 90 -0.52 -1.39 -10.79
N GLU A 91 0.76 -1.68 -11.09
CA GLU A 91 1.21 -1.72 -12.49
C GLU A 91 2.45 -2.61 -12.70
N THR A 92 2.31 -3.93 -12.60
CA THR A 92 3.13 -4.81 -13.43
C THR A 92 2.32 -6.02 -13.91
N ILE A 93 2.47 -6.28 -15.22
CA ILE A 93 1.89 -7.33 -16.08
C ILE A 93 0.66 -6.89 -16.90
N THR A 94 0.93 -6.07 -17.92
CA THR A 94 0.46 -6.39 -19.29
C THR A 94 1.40 -7.41 -19.90
#